data_AF-A0A450XG70-F1
#
_entry.id   AF-A0A450XG70-F1
#
_cell.length_a   1.000
_cell.length_b   1.000
_cell.length_c   1.000
_cell.angle_alpha   90.00
_cell.angle_beta   90.00
_cell.angle_gamma   90.00
#
_symmetry.space_group_name_H-M   'P 1'
#
loop_
_entity.id
_entity.type
_entity.pdbx_description
1 polymer ?
#
loop_
_entity_poly.entity_id
_entity_poly.type
_entity_poly.pdbx_seq_one_letter_code
_entity_poly.pdbx_strand_id
1 'polypeptide(L)' 'MPHYSQEFKEKLIREMMSPAGRRVSEIHRDTGISENTLYSWKNIYGPPPNARKSRAKAKMRYCTHI' A
#
# COMPACT_ATOMS: atom_id res chain seq x y z
N MET A 1 -13.30 -8.65 3.73
CA MET A 1 -12.59 -7.79 2.75
C MET A 1 -12.67 -8.49 1.40
N PRO A 2 -12.95 -7.79 0.29
CA PRO A 2 -12.87 -8.39 -1.03
C PRO A 2 -11.49 -9.06 -1.23
N HIS A 3 -11.52 -10.34 -1.56
CA HIS A 3 -10.31 -11.14 -1.73
C HIS A 3 -9.71 -10.86 -3.10
N TYR A 4 -8.90 -9.79 -3.19
CA TYR A 4 -8.08 -9.56 -4.38
C TYR A 4 -6.94 -10.59 -4.42
N SER A 5 -6.77 -11.25 -5.56
CA SER A 5 -5.66 -12.17 -5.80
C SER A 5 -4.32 -11.46 -5.65
N GLN A 6 -3.30 -12.18 -5.18
CA GLN A 6 -1.96 -11.61 -5.00
C GLN A 6 -1.39 -11.08 -6.33
N GLU A 7 -1.57 -11.83 -7.41
CA GLU A 7 -1.13 -11.44 -8.75
C GLU A 7 -1.73 -10.09 -9.20
N PHE A 8 -3.00 -9.86 -8.87
CA PHE A 8 -3.67 -8.60 -9.18
C PHE A 8 -3.04 -7.45 -8.38
N LYS A 9 -2.81 -7.65 -7.09
CA LYS A 9 -2.17 -6.65 -6.21
C LYS A 9 -0.77 -6.31 -6.72
N GLU A 10 0.04 -7.31 -7.05
CA GLU A 10 1.40 -7.13 -7.54
C GLU A 10 1.44 -6.38 -8.87
N LYS A 11 0.56 -6.72 -9.81
CA LYS A 11 0.42 -5.99 -11.08
C LYS A 11 0.05 -4.52 -10.83
N LEU A 12 -0.93 -4.27 -9.97
CA LEU A 12 -1.36 -2.91 -9.61
C LEU A 12 -0.22 -2.10 -8.97
N ILE A 13 0.53 -2.72 -8.06
CA ILE A 13 1.63 -2.06 -7.35
C ILE A 13 2.79 -1.77 -8.30
N ARG A 14 3.12 -2.70 -9.21
CA ARG A 14 4.13 -2.46 -10.27
C ARG A 14 3.71 -1.32 -11.18
N GLU A 15 2.42 -1.23 -11.52
CA GLU A 15 1.87 -0.11 -12.29
C GLU A 15 1.97 1.21 -11.50
N MET A 16 1.58 1.23 -10.22
CA MET A 16 1.69 2.41 -9.35
C MET A 16 3.14 2.86 -9.06
N MET A 17 4.12 1.96 -9.13
CA MET A 17 5.53 2.24 -8.91
C MET A 17 6.27 2.64 -10.19
N SER A 18 5.66 2.44 -11.36
CA SER A 18 6.24 2.86 -12.63
C SER A 18 6.22 4.40 -12.74
N PRO A 19 7.32 5.05 -13.16
CA PRO A 19 7.36 6.51 -13.34
C PRO A 19 6.40 7.02 -14.41
N ALA A 20 6.00 6.14 -15.35
CA ALA A 20 4.97 6.39 -16.36
C ALA A 20 3.65 5.66 -16.07
N GLY A 21 3.50 5.12 -14.86
CA GLY A 21 2.33 4.35 -14.45
C GLY A 21 1.11 5.18 -14.08
N ARG A 22 -0.04 4.50 -13.91
CA ARG A 22 -1.29 5.13 -13.48
C ARG A 22 -1.20 5.66 -12.05
N ARG A 23 -1.80 6.83 -11.80
CA ARG A 23 -1.84 7.44 -10.47
C ARG A 23 -2.82 6.71 -9.56
N VAL A 24 -2.58 6.79 -8.25
CA VAL A 24 -3.45 6.21 -7.21
C VAL A 24 -4.90 6.67 -7.37
N SER A 25 -5.11 7.95 -7.67
CA SER A 25 -6.42 8.56 -7.87
C SER A 25 -7.15 8.01 -9.12
N GLU A 26 -6.42 7.69 -10.18
CA GLU A 26 -6.99 7.11 -11.40
C GLU A 26 -7.38 5.66 -11.15
N ILE A 27 -6.51 4.89 -10.50
CA ILE A 27 -6.79 3.50 -10.12
C ILE A 27 -7.97 3.44 -9.15
N HIS A 28 -8.07 4.35 -8.19
CA HIS A 28 -9.23 4.47 -7.32
C HIS A 28 -10.53 4.65 -8.11
N ARG A 29 -10.51 5.52 -9.13
CA ARG A 29 -11.69 5.80 -9.96
C ARG A 29 -12.05 4.64 -10.90
N ASP A 30 -11.06 3.88 -11.35
CA ASP A 30 -11.20 2.74 -12.27
C ASP A 30 -11.62 1.45 -11.53
N THR A 31 -10.96 1.14 -10.41
CA THR A 31 -11.16 -0.12 -9.66
C THR A 31 -12.13 0.01 -8.48
N GLY A 32 -12.46 1.23 -8.05
CA GLY A 32 -13.26 1.49 -6.85
C GLY A 32 -12.54 1.15 -5.54
N ILE A 33 -11.24 0.84 -5.59
CA ILE A 33 -10.43 0.51 -4.41
C ILE A 33 -10.01 1.82 -3.73
N SER A 34 -10.33 1.95 -2.44
CA SER A 34 -9.98 3.14 -1.66
C SER A 34 -8.49 3.51 -1.79
N GLU A 35 -8.19 4.80 -1.92
CA GLU A 35 -6.81 5.28 -2.03
C GLU A 35 -5.97 4.82 -0.83
N ASN A 36 -6.56 4.76 0.36
CA ASN A 36 -5.90 4.29 1.57
C ASN A 36 -5.42 2.83 1.46
N THR A 37 -6.22 1.96 0.83
CA THR A 37 -5.83 0.57 0.54
C THR A 37 -4.66 0.51 -0.45
N LEU A 38 -4.71 1.32 -1.51
CA LEU A 38 -3.66 1.40 -2.52
C LEU A 38 -2.33 1.89 -1.93
N TYR A 39 -2.36 2.92 -1.08
CA TYR A 39 -1.17 3.39 -0.35
C TYR A 39 -0.63 2.33 0.63
N SER A 40 -1.51 1.59 1.30
CA SER A 40 -1.12 0.49 2.19
C SER A 40 -0.38 -0.60 1.41
N TRP A 41 -0.88 -0.98 0.23
CA TRP A 41 -0.22 -1.97 -0.63
C TRP A 41 1.12 -1.46 -1.15
N LYS A 42 1.19 -0.19 -1.56
CA LYS A 42 2.45 0.46 -1.95
C LYS A 42 3.51 0.40 -0.84
N ASN A 43 3.10 0.52 0.43
CA ASN A 43 4.00 0.44 1.58
C ASN A 43 4.41 -0.99 1.95
N ILE A 44 3.53 -1.97 1.75
CA ILE A 44 3.79 -3.38 2.09
C ILE A 44 4.65 -4.07 1.02
N TYR A 45 4.36 -3.84 -0.25
CA TYR A 45 4.98 -4.53 -1.38
C TYR A 45 5.97 -3.66 -2.15
N GLY A 46 5.93 -2.34 -1.97
CA GLY A 46 6.96 -1.46 -2.49
C GLY A 46 8.27 -1.58 -1.71
N PRO A 47 9.40 -1.10 -2.25
CA PRO A 47 10.63 -0.99 -1.50
C PRO A 47 10.37 -0.29 -0.16
N PRO A 48 10.86 -0.85 0.96
CA PRO A 48 10.62 -0.31 2.28
C PRO A 48 10.96 1.20 2.31
N PRO A 49 10.08 2.07 2.84
CA PRO A 49 10.36 3.51 2.96
C PRO A 49 11.62 3.79 3.81
N ASN A 50 12.06 2.79 4.57
CA ASN A 50 13.20 2.74 5.46
C ASN A 50 14.52 2.28 4.81
N ALA A 51 14.57 1.93 3.52
CA ALA A 51 15.85 1.76 2.81
C ALA A 51 16.63 3.08 2.64
N ARG A 52 16.00 4.24 2.94
CA ARG A 52 16.70 5.53 3.04
C ARG A 52 16.94 6.04 4.45
N LYS A 53 16.25 5.56 5.50
CA LYS A 53 16.55 5.92 6.91
C LYS A 53 16.10 4.82 7.88
N SER A 54 17.06 4.01 8.30
CA SER A 54 17.05 3.32 9.59
C SER A 54 17.07 4.37 10.72
N ARG A 55 15.91 4.75 11.26
CA ARG A 55 15.84 5.41 12.58
C ARG A 55 14.47 5.24 13.25
N ALA A 56 14.40 4.24 14.14
CA ALA A 56 13.61 4.17 15.36
C ALA A 56 12.17 4.75 15.38
N LYS A 57 11.20 3.88 15.69
CA LYS A 57 10.52 3.92 16.99
C LYS A 57 9.62 2.70 17.22
N ALA A 58 9.88 2.05 18.36
CA ALA A 58 9.01 1.10 19.01
C ALA A 58 7.74 1.77 19.59
N LYS A 59 6.78 0.91 19.94
CA LYS A 59 5.52 1.12 20.70
C LYS A 59 4.31 1.60 19.89
N MET A 60 3.41 0.65 19.63
CA MET A 60 2.00 0.86 19.92
C MET A 60 1.43 -0.44 20.52
N ARG A 61 1.47 -0.53 21.85
CA ARG A 61 0.59 -1.41 22.60
C ARG A 61 -0.84 -0.91 22.34
N TYR A 62 -1.72 -1.74 21.81
CA TYR A 62 -3.15 -1.48 21.91
C TYR A 62 -3.62 -2.06 23.25
N CYS A 63 -3.81 -1.18 24.24
CA CYS A 63 -4.84 -1.40 25.26
C CYS A 63 -6.20 -1.19 24.58
N THR A 64 -7.25 -1.98 24.88
CA THR A 64 -8.33 -1.62 25.83
C THR A 64 -9.46 -2.68 25.80
N HIS A 65 -10.03 -2.96 26.99
CA HIS A 65 -11.24 -3.74 27.36
C HIS A 65 -11.08 -5.27 27.25
N ILE A 66 -11.07 -6.05 28.34
CA ILE A 66 -12.02 -6.13 29.49
C ILE A 66 -11.27 -6.40 30.79
#